data_AF-A0A0G4MJZ8-F1
#
_entry.id   AF-A0A0G4MJZ8-F1
#
_cell.length_a   1.000
_cell.length_b   1.000
_cell.length_c   1.000
_cell.angle_alpha   90.00
_cell.angle_beta   90.00
_cell.angle_gamma   90.00
#
_symmetry.space_group_name_H-M   'P 1'
#
loop_
_entity.id
_entity.type
_entity.pdbx_description
1 polymer ?
#
loop_
_entity_poly.entity_id
_entity_poly.type
_entity_poly.pdbx_seq_one_letter_code
_entity_poly.pdbx_strand_id
1 'polypeptide(L)'
;MAARCRPCSAPAVESLGIKSVDIIIPPSELGRFVQVGESRGVGSKRKRASQSWENDSRKRSKLAGGSTEEGWAWRDGEGREAGVVRQPFIEATAEYFDKHLAIDLFHPSVRITKIACGGFALSENRIKVFATGSGEDDSSTLTASRAVWTLVSDLVDRAA
;
A
#
# COMPACT_ATOMS: atom_id res chain seq x y z
N MET A 1 -16.03 -18.28 -51.48
CA MET A 1 -15.98 -18.64 -50.05
C MET A 1 -14.68 -18.10 -49.47
N ALA A 2 -14.73 -17.02 -48.68
CA ALA A 2 -13.58 -16.52 -47.95
C ALA A 2 -13.90 -16.59 -46.46
N ALA A 3 -13.23 -17.49 -45.74
CA ALA A 3 -13.35 -17.64 -44.31
C ALA A 3 -12.71 -16.43 -43.62
N ARG A 4 -13.51 -15.68 -42.84
CA ARG A 4 -13.00 -14.62 -41.97
C ARG A 4 -12.38 -15.29 -40.75
N CYS A 5 -11.07 -15.20 -40.60
CA CYS A 5 -10.40 -15.52 -39.35
C CYS A 5 -10.94 -14.59 -38.25
N ARG A 6 -11.40 -15.17 -37.14
CA ARG A 6 -11.72 -14.41 -35.92
C ARG A 6 -10.42 -13.77 -35.40
N PRO A 7 -10.43 -12.50 -34.97
CA PRO A 7 -9.29 -11.95 -34.25
C PRO A 7 -9.15 -12.72 -32.92
N CYS A 8 -7.97 -13.32 -32.70
CA CYS A 8 -7.56 -13.78 -31.38
C CYS A 8 -7.57 -12.56 -30.46
N SER A 9 -8.51 -12.51 -29.50
CA SER A 9 -8.43 -11.53 -28.44
C SER A 9 -7.17 -11.82 -27.64
N ALA A 10 -6.15 -10.97 -27.78
CA ALA A 10 -5.01 -10.97 -26.86
C ALA A 10 -5.57 -10.95 -25.42
N PRO A 11 -5.01 -11.72 -24.47
CA PRO A 11 -5.41 -11.61 -23.08
C PRO A 11 -5.28 -10.13 -22.71
N ALA A 12 -6.35 -9.55 -22.16
CA ALA A 12 -6.33 -8.18 -21.69
C ALA A 12 -5.17 -8.08 -20.71
N VAL A 13 -4.09 -7.43 -21.13
CA VAL A 13 -2.99 -7.07 -20.24
C VAL A 13 -3.62 -6.05 -19.32
N GLU A 14 -4.15 -6.51 -18.18
CA GLU A 14 -4.60 -5.61 -17.14
C GLU A 14 -3.44 -4.65 -16.88
N SER A 15 -3.70 -3.35 -17.05
CA SER A 15 -2.70 -2.33 -16.84
C SER A 15 -2.16 -2.50 -15.43
N LEU A 16 -0.92 -2.99 -15.33
CA LEU A 16 -0.21 -3.15 -14.07
C LEU A 16 -0.05 -1.75 -13.48
N GLY A 17 -0.74 -1.48 -12.36
CA GLY A 17 -0.76 -0.16 -11.76
C GLY A 17 -1.77 -0.07 -10.61
N ILE A 18 -1.66 1.00 -9.84
CA ILE A 18 -2.58 1.32 -8.76
C ILE A 18 -3.92 1.67 -9.39
N LYS A 19 -4.92 0.80 -9.21
CA LYS A 19 -6.25 0.97 -9.84
C LYS A 19 -7.08 2.05 -9.15
N SER A 20 -6.98 2.16 -7.83
CA SER A 20 -7.74 3.12 -7.01
C SER A 20 -6.96 3.52 -5.76
N VAL A 21 -7.12 4.76 -5.32
CA VAL A 21 -6.62 5.27 -4.04
C VAL A 21 -7.80 5.89 -3.29
N ASP A 22 -8.06 5.38 -2.09
CA ASP A 22 -9.11 5.91 -1.21
C ASP A 22 -8.47 6.92 -0.25
N ILE A 23 -8.91 8.19 -0.29
CA ILE A 23 -8.48 9.25 0.63
C ILE A 23 -9.65 9.58 1.56
N ILE A 24 -9.46 9.40 2.86
CA ILE A 24 -10.46 9.68 3.89
C ILE A 24 -10.02 10.91 4.67
N ILE A 25 -10.82 11.97 4.62
CA ILE A 25 -10.60 13.19 5.40
C ILE A 25 -11.71 13.28 6.45
N PRO A 26 -11.38 13.22 7.76
CA PRO A 26 -12.37 13.40 8.81
C PRO A 26 -13.06 14.77 8.68
N PRO A 27 -14.37 14.87 8.96
CA PRO A 27 -15.10 16.14 8.87
C PRO A 27 -14.45 17.28 9.69
N SER A 28 -13.88 16.95 10.85
CA SER A 28 -13.18 17.91 11.72
C SER A 28 -11.92 18.53 11.10
N GLU A 29 -11.29 17.83 10.14
CA GLU A 29 -10.06 18.26 9.50
C GLU A 29 -10.31 18.86 8.10
N LEU A 30 -11.51 18.70 7.54
CA LEU A 30 -11.84 19.14 6.19
C LEU A 30 -11.61 20.66 5.99
N GLY A 31 -12.03 21.48 6.94
CA GLY A 31 -11.86 22.94 6.86
C GLY A 31 -10.39 23.36 6.82
N ARG A 32 -9.55 22.75 7.66
CA ARG A 32 -8.09 23.00 7.66
C ARG A 32 -7.46 22.53 6.35
N PHE A 33 -7.91 21.39 5.83
CA PHE A 33 -7.40 20.84 4.58
C PHE A 33 -7.64 21.80 3.40
N VAL A 34 -8.86 22.33 3.27
CA VAL A 34 -9.21 23.33 2.24
C VAL A 34 -8.37 24.60 2.40
N GLN A 35 -8.28 25.15 3.62
CA GLN A 35 -7.51 26.35 3.91
C GLN A 35 -6.03 26.22 3.52
N VAL A 36 -5.40 25.07 3.81
CA VAL A 36 -4.02 24.79 3.41
C VAL A 36 -3.89 24.75 1.89
N GLY A 37 -4.86 24.14 1.19
CA GLY A 37 -4.89 24.10 -0.27
C GLY A 37 -4.94 25.51 -0.90
N GLU A 38 -5.83 26.37 -0.41
CA GLU A 38 -5.97 27.76 -0.87
C GLU A 38 -4.69 28.56 -0.63
N SER A 39 -4.07 28.41 0.55
CA SER A 39 -2.85 29.15 0.91
C SER A 39 -1.62 28.79 0.07
N ARG A 40 -1.60 27.60 -0.55
CA ARG A 40 -0.43 27.11 -1.30
C ARG A 40 -0.42 27.56 -2.76
N GLY A 41 -1.55 27.98 -3.34
CA GLY A 41 -1.63 28.44 -4.73
C GLY A 41 -1.26 27.36 -5.77
N VAL A 42 -1.72 27.54 -7.00
CA VAL A 42 -1.34 26.66 -8.12
C VAL A 42 0.13 26.91 -8.47
N GLY A 43 1.00 25.91 -8.30
CA GLY A 43 2.41 25.99 -8.72
C GLY A 43 3.41 26.42 -7.65
N SER A 44 3.03 26.50 -6.37
CA SER A 44 4.03 26.69 -5.31
C SER A 44 5.00 25.51 -5.27
N LYS A 45 6.28 25.82 -5.50
CA LYS A 45 7.37 24.84 -5.39
C LYS A 45 7.36 24.32 -3.96
N ARG A 46 6.92 23.08 -3.77
CA ARG A 46 7.18 22.35 -2.52
C ARG A 46 8.69 22.35 -2.33
N LYS A 47 9.20 23.15 -1.38
CA LYS A 47 10.39 22.71 -0.68
C LYS A 47 9.96 21.37 -0.07
N ARG A 48 10.61 20.25 -0.45
CA ARG A 48 10.64 19.08 0.46
C ARG A 48 11.09 19.71 1.76
N ALA A 49 10.14 19.92 2.68
CA ALA A 49 10.49 20.44 3.99
C ALA A 49 11.50 19.41 4.46
N SER A 50 12.78 19.78 4.52
CA SER A 50 13.84 18.92 5.04
C SER A 50 13.27 18.39 6.33
N GLN A 51 12.93 17.10 6.33
CA GLN A 51 11.91 16.58 7.21
C GLN A 51 12.50 16.64 8.60
N SER A 52 12.22 17.72 9.34
CA SER A 52 12.88 18.00 10.62
C SER A 52 12.62 16.89 11.64
N TRP A 53 11.68 15.98 11.35
CA TRP A 53 11.36 14.80 12.12
C TRP A 53 12.22 13.58 11.80
N GLU A 54 12.89 13.48 10.62
CA GLU A 54 13.67 12.30 10.22
C GLU A 54 14.73 11.93 11.26
N ASN A 55 15.43 12.94 11.79
CA ASN A 55 16.48 12.76 12.80
C ASN A 55 15.98 12.89 14.25
N ASP A 56 14.68 13.11 14.47
CA ASP A 56 14.11 13.41 15.79
C ASP A 56 13.04 12.37 16.15
N SER A 57 13.47 11.34 16.88
CA SER A 57 12.64 10.22 17.33
C SER A 57 11.40 10.68 18.13
N ARG A 58 11.51 11.75 18.93
CA ARG A 58 10.37 12.28 19.71
C ARG A 58 9.33 12.92 18.79
N LYS A 59 9.76 13.72 17.82
CA LYS A 59 8.84 14.30 16.83
C LYS A 59 8.20 13.22 15.98
N ARG A 60 8.96 12.21 15.57
CA ARG A 60 8.46 11.08 14.80
C ARG A 60 7.36 10.32 15.57
N SER A 61 7.60 9.98 16.83
CA SER A 61 6.60 9.31 17.70
C SER A 61 5.34 10.16 17.91
N LYS A 62 5.50 11.48 18.12
CA LYS A 62 4.37 12.41 18.26
C LYS A 62 3.52 12.49 16.99
N LEU A 63 4.16 12.54 15.83
CA LEU A 63 3.48 12.58 14.52
C LEU A 63 2.79 11.25 14.18
N ALA A 64 3.32 10.12 14.66
CA ALA A 64 2.70 8.80 14.52
C ALA A 64 1.46 8.59 15.42
N GLY A 65 1.11 9.59 16.22
CA GLY A 65 -0.04 9.52 17.14
C GLY A 65 0.14 8.49 18.24
N GLY A 66 1.39 8.25 18.68
CA GLY A 66 1.70 7.26 19.72
C GLY A 66 1.63 5.80 19.28
N SER A 67 1.33 5.52 18.01
CA SER A 67 1.42 4.16 17.47
C SER A 67 2.87 3.87 17.06
N THR A 68 3.45 2.83 17.64
CA THR A 68 4.74 2.26 17.24
C THR A 68 4.63 1.29 16.08
N GLU A 69 3.40 0.90 15.72
CA GLU A 69 3.11 -0.28 14.88
C GLU A 69 3.32 -0.02 13.38
N GLU A 70 3.42 1.23 12.94
CA GLU A 70 3.59 1.54 11.52
C GLU A 70 5.07 1.52 11.11
N GLY A 71 5.69 0.36 11.32
CA GLY A 71 6.12 -0.53 10.25
C GLY A 71 7.19 -0.07 9.26
N TRP A 72 7.71 1.16 9.33
CA TRP A 72 8.81 1.60 8.47
C TRP A 72 10.21 1.32 9.03
N ALA A 73 10.29 0.63 10.17
CA ALA A 73 11.56 0.28 10.82
C ALA A 73 12.52 -0.52 9.91
N TRP A 74 11.98 -1.30 8.95
CA TRP A 74 12.80 -2.00 7.96
C TRP A 74 13.61 -1.06 7.05
N ARG A 75 13.23 0.21 6.93
CA ARG A 75 13.93 1.25 6.15
C ARG A 75 15.06 1.92 6.91
N ASP A 76 14.96 1.97 8.24
CA ASP A 76 15.92 2.65 9.13
C ASP A 76 17.24 1.85 9.28
N GLY A 77 17.32 0.63 8.73
CA GLY A 77 18.57 -0.12 8.57
C GLY A 77 19.19 -0.65 9.88
N GLU A 78 18.49 -0.56 11.01
CA GLU A 78 18.93 -1.08 12.33
C GLU A 78 18.90 -2.63 12.44
N GLY A 79 18.84 -3.33 11.31
CA GLY A 79 19.03 -4.78 11.19
C GLY A 79 20.21 -5.07 10.26
N ARG A 80 21.42 -4.75 10.69
CA ARG A 80 22.67 -4.95 9.91
C ARG A 80 23.15 -6.40 9.91
N GLU A 81 22.29 -7.34 10.30
CA GLU A 81 22.52 -8.78 10.24
C GLU A 81 21.24 -9.45 9.69
N ALA A 82 21.41 -10.25 8.62
CA ALA A 82 20.39 -10.96 7.83
C ALA A 82 19.50 -10.12 6.90
N GLY A 83 20.07 -9.71 5.75
CA GLY A 83 19.32 -9.43 4.50
C GLY A 83 18.33 -8.28 4.58
N VAL A 84 18.76 -7.07 4.20
CA VAL A 84 17.89 -5.90 4.02
C VAL A 84 16.63 -6.31 3.26
N VAL A 85 15.50 -6.37 3.94
CA VAL A 85 14.20 -6.69 3.34
C VAL A 85 13.81 -5.50 2.47
N ARG A 86 14.36 -5.45 1.26
CA ARG A 86 14.01 -4.42 0.28
C ARG A 86 12.58 -4.67 -0.14
N GLN A 87 11.75 -3.64 -0.03
CA GLN A 87 10.36 -3.66 -0.47
C GLN A 87 10.23 -2.84 -1.77
N PRO A 88 10.72 -3.34 -2.92
CA PRO A 88 10.81 -2.55 -4.15
C PRO A 88 9.43 -2.07 -4.64
N PHE A 89 8.39 -2.86 -4.41
CA PHE A 89 7.01 -2.45 -4.70
C PHE A 89 6.60 -1.20 -3.89
N ILE A 90 6.89 -1.19 -2.58
CA ILE A 90 6.54 -0.07 -1.70
C ILE A 90 7.40 1.15 -2.01
N GLU A 91 8.69 0.99 -2.29
CA GLU A 91 9.57 2.09 -2.72
C GLU A 91 9.05 2.74 -4.02
N ALA A 92 8.75 1.94 -5.04
CA ALA A 92 8.21 2.45 -6.30
C ALA A 92 6.84 3.13 -6.12
N THR A 93 6.00 2.56 -5.25
CA THR A 93 4.71 3.15 -4.89
C THR A 93 4.91 4.51 -4.20
N ALA A 94 5.82 4.61 -3.24
CA ALA A 94 6.11 5.86 -2.55
C ALA A 94 6.63 6.94 -3.50
N GLU A 95 7.52 6.58 -4.43
CA GLU A 95 8.01 7.49 -5.45
C GLU A 95 6.87 7.98 -6.37
N TYR A 96 5.95 7.09 -6.78
CA TYR A 96 4.78 7.46 -7.56
C TYR A 96 3.89 8.46 -6.81
N PHE A 97 3.60 8.20 -5.53
CA PHE A 97 2.79 9.08 -4.70
C PHE A 97 3.45 10.44 -4.47
N ASP A 98 4.74 10.48 -4.17
CA ASP A 98 5.47 11.74 -3.99
C ASP A 98 5.49 12.56 -5.29
N LYS A 99 5.69 11.91 -6.44
CA LYS A 99 5.76 12.58 -7.74
C LYS A 99 4.41 13.09 -8.24
N HIS A 100 3.35 12.29 -8.10
CA HIS A 100 2.05 12.56 -8.73
C HIS A 100 1.01 13.16 -7.80
N LEU A 101 1.07 12.83 -6.51
CA LEU A 101 0.12 13.31 -5.49
C LEU A 101 0.81 14.19 -4.44
N ALA A 102 2.15 14.18 -4.42
CA ALA A 102 2.99 14.86 -3.44
C ALA A 102 2.57 14.55 -2.00
N ILE A 103 2.34 13.24 -1.81
CA ILE A 103 2.12 12.55 -0.56
C ILE A 103 3.38 11.73 -0.30
N ASP A 104 4.03 11.97 0.83
CA ASP A 104 5.13 11.12 1.28
C ASP A 104 4.56 9.94 2.08
N LEU A 105 4.62 8.73 1.51
CA LEU A 105 4.14 7.51 2.17
C LEU A 105 4.91 7.14 3.43
N PHE A 106 6.16 7.60 3.57
CA PHE A 106 7.00 7.30 4.72
C PHE A 106 6.90 8.35 5.82
N HIS A 107 6.02 9.34 5.68
CA HIS A 107 5.75 10.28 6.73
C HIS A 107 5.10 9.56 7.93
N PRO A 108 5.54 9.78 9.18
CA PRO A 108 5.06 9.03 10.35
C PRO A 108 3.56 9.17 10.61
N SER A 109 2.93 10.23 10.10
CA SER A 109 1.47 10.43 10.18
C SER A 109 0.67 9.76 9.06
N VAL A 110 1.32 9.19 8.04
CA VAL A 110 0.62 8.50 6.95
C VAL A 110 0.40 7.06 7.36
N ARG A 111 -0.88 6.64 7.27
CA ARG A 111 -1.32 5.30 7.66
C ARG A 111 -1.84 4.48 6.50
N ILE A 112 -1.54 3.18 6.49
CA ILE A 112 -2.15 2.23 5.55
C ILE A 112 -3.30 1.51 6.26
N THR A 113 -4.51 2.05 6.12
CA THR A 113 -5.71 1.53 6.79
C THR A 113 -6.33 0.33 6.06
N LYS A 114 -6.09 0.20 4.75
CA LYS A 114 -6.66 -0.85 3.91
C LYS A 114 -5.77 -1.13 2.70
N ILE A 115 -5.58 -2.41 2.39
CA ILE A 115 -4.93 -2.90 1.17
C ILE A 115 -5.91 -3.83 0.47
N ALA A 116 -6.26 -3.55 -0.78
CA ALA A 116 -7.12 -4.42 -1.58
C ALA A 116 -6.46 -4.74 -2.92
N CYS A 117 -6.46 -6.02 -3.27
CA CYS A 117 -6.06 -6.54 -4.56
C CYS A 117 -7.10 -7.57 -5.05
N GLY A 118 -6.90 -8.13 -6.25
CA GLY A 118 -7.82 -9.12 -6.80
C GLY A 118 -7.96 -10.40 -5.95
N GLY A 119 -6.95 -10.74 -5.15
CA GLY A 119 -6.94 -11.96 -4.33
C GLY A 119 -7.36 -11.76 -2.88
N PHE A 120 -7.21 -10.56 -2.31
CA PHE A 120 -7.60 -10.29 -0.93
C PHE A 120 -7.82 -8.80 -0.66
N ALA A 121 -8.57 -8.51 0.40
CA ALA A 121 -8.68 -7.18 0.99
C ALA A 121 -8.38 -7.26 2.50
N LEU A 122 -7.31 -6.60 2.92
CA LEU A 122 -6.89 -6.40 4.31
C LEU A 122 -7.30 -5.01 4.78
N SER A 123 -7.78 -4.90 6.01
CA SER A 123 -8.07 -3.67 6.74
C SER A 123 -7.74 -3.86 8.22
N GLU A 124 -7.67 -2.79 9.00
CA GLU A 124 -7.23 -2.79 10.42
C GLU A 124 -7.75 -3.98 11.26
N ASN A 125 -9.03 -4.36 11.13
CA ASN A 125 -9.63 -5.43 11.93
C ASN A 125 -10.17 -6.61 11.11
N ARG A 126 -9.98 -6.60 9.78
CA ARG A 126 -10.63 -7.59 8.91
C ARG A 126 -9.79 -7.94 7.70
N ILE A 127 -9.67 -9.24 7.45
CA ILE A 127 -9.14 -9.82 6.22
C ILE A 127 -10.29 -10.48 5.46
N LYS A 128 -10.38 -10.22 4.16
CA LYS A 128 -11.23 -10.94 3.20
C LYS A 128 -10.31 -11.57 2.16
N VAL A 129 -10.36 -12.88 2.01
CA VAL A 129 -9.65 -13.59 0.93
C VAL A 129 -10.69 -13.96 -0.13
N PHE A 130 -10.40 -13.66 -1.39
CA PHE A 130 -11.23 -14.01 -2.53
C PHE A 130 -10.70 -15.29 -3.17
N ALA A 131 -11.59 -16.16 -3.64
CA ALA A 131 -11.18 -17.28 -4.47
C ALA A 131 -10.57 -16.72 -5.76
N THR A 132 -9.32 -17.06 -6.05
CA THR A 132 -8.70 -16.74 -7.34
C THR A 132 -9.47 -17.50 -8.42
N GLY A 133 -9.96 -16.78 -9.45
CA GLY A 133 -10.86 -17.33 -10.46
C GLY A 133 -10.40 -18.69 -11.00
N SER A 134 -11.33 -19.65 -11.00
CA SER A 134 -11.13 -21.01 -11.47
C SER A 134 -10.77 -21.02 -12.96
N GLY A 135 -9.48 -21.18 -13.28
CA GLY A 135 -9.12 -22.01 -14.42
C GLY A 135 -9.30 -23.47 -13.98
N GLU A 136 -9.88 -24.31 -14.84
CA GLU A 136 -10.33 -25.69 -14.60
C GLU A 136 -9.21 -26.72 -14.27
N ASP A 137 -8.27 -26.36 -13.39
CA ASP A 137 -7.21 -27.24 -12.92
C ASP A 137 -7.40 -27.49 -11.42
N ASP A 138 -7.90 -28.67 -11.05
CA ASP A 138 -8.06 -29.15 -9.65
C ASP A 138 -6.78 -28.97 -8.79
N SER A 139 -5.62 -28.88 -9.45
CA SER A 139 -4.31 -28.60 -8.84
C SER A 139 -4.19 -27.16 -8.29
N SER A 140 -4.82 -26.18 -8.95
CA SER A 140 -4.78 -24.77 -8.55
C SER A 140 -5.63 -24.50 -7.29
N THR A 141 -6.74 -25.21 -7.13
CA THR A 141 -7.62 -25.14 -5.95
C THR A 141 -6.97 -25.74 -4.70
N LEU A 142 -6.19 -26.81 -4.84
CA LEU A 142 -5.45 -27.42 -3.74
C LEU A 142 -4.28 -26.54 -3.27
N THR A 143 -3.60 -25.87 -4.21
CA THR A 143 -2.50 -24.94 -3.89
C THR A 143 -3.03 -23.66 -3.23
N ALA A 144 -4.14 -23.10 -3.70
CA ALA A 144 -4.81 -21.97 -3.05
C ALA A 144 -5.26 -22.31 -1.62
N SER A 145 -5.90 -23.47 -1.43
CA SER A 145 -6.34 -23.93 -0.09
C SER A 145 -5.15 -24.10 0.86
N ARG A 146 -4.05 -24.70 0.41
CA ARG A 146 -2.82 -24.82 1.20
C ARG A 146 -2.22 -23.47 1.57
N ALA A 147 -2.13 -22.54 0.62
CA ALA A 147 -1.60 -21.20 0.88
C ALA A 147 -2.44 -20.44 1.91
N VAL A 148 -3.77 -20.57 1.84
CA VAL A 148 -4.68 -20.01 2.85
C VAL A 148 -4.44 -20.65 4.21
N TRP A 149 -4.31 -21.98 4.30
CA TRP A 149 -4.02 -22.65 5.56
C TRP A 149 -2.67 -22.27 6.15
N THR A 150 -1.62 -22.15 5.34
CA THR A 150 -0.31 -21.66 5.81
C THR A 150 -0.41 -20.24 6.35
N LEU A 151 -1.10 -19.34 5.64
CA LEU A 151 -1.33 -17.98 6.11
C LEU A 151 -2.09 -17.95 7.44
N VAL A 152 -3.14 -18.79 7.58
CA VAL A 152 -3.91 -18.89 8.82
C VAL A 152 -3.06 -19.42 9.96
N SER A 153 -2.25 -20.46 9.73
CA SER A 153 -1.32 -20.99 10.75
C SER A 153 -0.30 -19.94 11.20
N ASP A 154 0.35 -19.25 10.27
CA ASP A 154 1.32 -18.19 10.58
C ASP A 154 0.67 -17.03 11.37
N LEU A 155 -0.59 -16.70 11.08
CA LEU A 155 -1.34 -15.69 11.82
C LEU A 155 -1.67 -16.15 13.23
N VAL A 156 -2.03 -17.43 13.43
CA VAL A 156 -2.26 -18.01 14.75
C VAL A 156 -0.97 -17.99 15.57
N ASP A 157 0.16 -18.40 14.98
CA ASP A 157 1.46 -18.43 15.65
C ASP A 157 1.94 -17.03 16.08
N ARG A 158 1.62 -15.99 15.32
CA ARG A 158 1.96 -14.60 15.67
C ARG A 158 1.01 -13.97 16.70
N ALA A 159 -0.18 -14.54 16.87
CA ALA A 159 -1.16 -14.06 17.83
C ALA A 159 -1.05 -14.73 19.21
N ALA A 160 -0.28 -15.81 19.31
CA ALA A 160 0.02 -16.54 20.55
C ALA A 160 1.20 -15.92 21.31
#